data_AF-A0A2N2ZVK7-F1
#
_entry.id   AF-A0A2N2ZVK7-F1
#
_cell.length_a   1.000
_cell.length_b   1.000
_cell.length_c   1.000
_cell.angle_alpha   90.00
_cell.angle_beta   90.00
_cell.angle_gamma   90.00
#
_symmetry.space_group_name_H-M   'P 1'
#
loop_
_entity.id
_entity.type
_entity.pdbx_description
1 polymer ?
#
loop_
_entity_poly.entity_id
_entity_poly.type
_entity_poly.pdbx_seq_one_letter_code
_entity_poly.pdbx_strand_id
1 'polypeptide(L)'
;FSWMTRFNTNLCRGGDQSLFVKAATFQTIKGFREDFQILEDMEIIPRLRKEGKFAVLPHYLTTSARRYHENGIIRLQVLFAVIHLMNIFGVPQHKLFCFYKKYIR
;
A
#
# COMPACT_ATOMS: atom_id res chain seq x y z
N PHE A 1 -6.03 3.41 12.43
CA PHE A 1 -5.09 3.76 11.33
C PHE A 1 -5.47 5.02 10.55
N SER A 2 -6.75 5.32 10.30
CA SER A 2 -7.18 6.45 9.46
C SER A 2 -6.74 7.86 9.88
N TRP A 3 -6.25 8.09 11.11
CA TRP A 3 -5.69 9.40 11.48
C TRP A 3 -4.24 9.58 11.04
N MET A 4 -3.47 8.48 11.00
CA MET A 4 -2.05 8.48 10.63
C MET A 4 -1.83 8.68 9.12
N THR A 5 -2.87 8.47 8.31
CA THR A 5 -2.89 8.72 6.86
C THR A 5 -2.68 10.19 6.49
N ARG A 6 -2.72 11.11 7.46
CA ARG A 6 -2.45 12.54 7.27
C ARG A 6 -0.95 12.87 7.24
N PHE A 7 -0.10 12.00 7.78
CA PHE A 7 1.35 12.24 7.83
C PHE A 7 2.04 11.80 6.55
N ASN A 8 2.91 12.65 6.01
CA ASN A 8 3.64 12.39 4.77
C ASN A 8 4.85 11.46 4.99
N THR A 9 4.61 10.25 5.52
CA THR A 9 5.62 9.20 5.78
C THR A 9 5.30 7.95 4.96
N ASN A 10 6.32 7.23 4.49
CA ASN A 10 6.14 6.06 3.63
C ASN A 10 5.40 4.90 4.33
N LEU A 11 5.53 4.76 5.66
CA LEU A 11 4.87 3.70 6.42
C LEU A 11 3.34 3.88 6.51
N CYS A 12 2.85 5.11 6.33
CA CYS A 12 1.43 5.42 6.43
C CYS A 12 0.80 5.60 5.03
N ARG A 13 1.43 5.03 4.01
CA ARG A 13 0.98 5.07 2.62
C ARG A 13 0.58 3.68 2.15
N GLY A 14 -0.68 3.53 1.78
CA GLY A 14 -1.24 2.27 1.30
C GLY A 14 -2.38 2.51 0.31
N GLY A 15 -2.82 1.45 -0.37
CA GLY A 15 -3.78 1.49 -1.47
C GLY A 15 -5.10 2.20 -1.16
N ASP A 16 -5.53 2.22 0.11
CA ASP A 16 -6.76 2.89 0.55
C ASP A 16 -6.72 4.43 0.43
N GLN A 17 -5.58 5.03 0.10
CA GLN A 17 -5.41 6.49 -0.04
C GLN A 17 -5.49 7.01 -1.47
N SER A 18 -5.61 6.13 -2.47
CA SER A 18 -5.44 6.45 -3.89
C SER A 18 -4.10 7.12 -4.21
N LEU A 19 -3.75 7.17 -5.49
CA LEU A 19 -2.49 7.73 -5.96
C LEU A 19 -2.71 8.41 -7.31
N PHE A 20 -2.42 9.71 -7.37
CA PHE A 20 -2.46 10.49 -8.61
C PHE A 20 -1.07 10.96 -8.99
N VAL A 21 -0.64 10.65 -10.21
CA VAL A 21 0.70 10.96 -10.73
C VAL A 21 0.58 11.45 -12.17
N LYS A 22 1.42 12.41 -12.56
CA LYS A 22 1.51 12.84 -13.96
C LYS A 22 2.02 11.69 -14.83
N ALA A 23 1.43 11.51 -16.02
CA ALA A 23 1.81 10.45 -16.96
C ALA A 23 3.32 10.43 -17.26
N ALA A 24 3.93 11.59 -17.48
CA ALA A 24 5.38 11.69 -17.73
C ALA A 24 6.20 11.14 -16.55
N THR A 25 5.88 11.53 -15.31
CA THR A 25 6.57 11.04 -14.11
C THR A 25 6.39 9.52 -13.93
N PHE A 26 5.20 8.99 -14.20
CA PHE A 26 4.94 7.56 -14.15
C PHE A 26 5.80 6.78 -15.16
N GLN A 27 5.97 7.31 -16.37
CA GLN A 27 6.85 6.74 -17.39
C GLN A 27 8.32 6.83 -17.00
N THR A 28 8.77 7.95 -16.42
CA THR A 28 10.15 8.13 -15.93
C THR A 28 10.55 7.07 -14.92
N ILE A 29 9.65 6.74 -13.98
CA ILE A 29 9.91 5.69 -12.99
C ILE A 29 9.70 4.27 -13.54
N LYS A 30 9.34 4.09 -14.81
CA LYS A 30 9.00 2.80 -15.45
C LYS A 30 7.77 2.11 -14.87
N GLY A 31 6.80 2.86 -14.37
CA GLY A 31 5.53 2.34 -13.88
C GLY A 31 5.64 1.39 -12.67
N PHE A 32 4.60 0.58 -12.48
CA PHE A 32 4.54 -0.44 -11.42
C PHE A 32 5.49 -1.60 -11.72
N ARG A 33 5.99 -2.21 -10.65
CA ARG A 33 6.74 -3.45 -10.72
C ARG A 33 5.79 -4.64 -10.82
N GLU A 34 5.80 -5.33 -11.95
CA GLU A 34 4.91 -6.48 -12.20
C GLU A 34 5.22 -7.71 -11.32
N ASP A 35 6.40 -7.75 -10.71
CA ASP A 35 6.76 -8.79 -9.75
C ASP A 35 6.14 -8.58 -8.35
N PHE A 36 5.56 -7.41 -8.09
CA PHE A 36 4.83 -7.10 -6.86
C PHE A 36 3.34 -7.38 -7.07
N GLN A 37 2.86 -8.46 -6.46
CA GLN A 37 1.44 -8.84 -6.49
C GLN A 37 0.63 -8.16 -5.38
N ILE A 38 1.31 -7.73 -4.31
CA ILE A 38 0.76 -6.93 -3.23
C ILE A 38 1.80 -5.91 -2.77
N LEU A 39 1.36 -4.84 -2.10
CA LEU A 39 2.23 -3.78 -1.59
C LEU A 39 3.00 -3.04 -2.71
N GLU A 40 2.47 -3.04 -3.93
CA GLU A 40 3.02 -2.30 -5.07
C GLU A 40 3.11 -0.79 -4.79
N ASP A 41 2.20 -0.29 -3.97
CA ASP A 41 2.12 1.07 -3.48
C ASP A 41 3.28 1.40 -2.51
N MET A 42 3.69 0.47 -1.64
CA MET A 42 4.88 0.65 -0.79
C MET A 42 6.18 0.70 -1.61
N GLU A 43 6.19 0.09 -2.79
CA GLU A 43 7.34 0.05 -3.68
C GLU A 43 7.41 1.29 -4.58
N ILE A 44 6.29 1.71 -5.17
CA ILE A 44 6.27 2.81 -6.14
C ILE A 44 6.40 4.18 -5.47
N ILE A 45 5.87 4.37 -4.26
CA ILE A 45 5.83 5.66 -3.58
C ILE A 45 7.24 6.20 -3.29
N PRO A 46 8.20 5.40 -2.77
CA PRO A 46 9.59 5.82 -2.65
C PRO A 46 10.22 6.27 -3.97
N ARG A 47 9.89 5.63 -5.10
CA ARG A 47 10.37 6.03 -6.43
C ARG A 47 9.77 7.37 -6.85
N LEU A 48 8.45 7.53 -6.71
CA LEU A 48 7.76 8.79 -7.01
C LEU A 48 8.28 9.98 -6.19
N ARG A 49 8.63 9.75 -4.93
CA ARG A 49 9.21 10.77 -4.05
C ARG A 49 10.60 11.24 -4.48
N LYS A 50 11.34 10.43 -5.24
CA LYS A 50 12.65 10.82 -5.78
C LYS A 50 12.51 11.75 -6.99
N GLU A 51 11.41 11.65 -7.73
CA GLU A 51 11.16 12.47 -8.93
C GLU A 51 10.62 13.88 -8.62
N GLY A 52 10.25 14.18 -7.37
CA GLY A 52 9.84 15.53 -6.99
C GLY A 52 8.93 15.61 -5.76
N LYS A 53 8.10 16.65 -5.74
CA LYS A 53 7.22 16.95 -4.60
C LYS A 53 6.08 15.95 -4.51
N PHE A 54 5.98 15.28 -3.37
CA PHE A 54 4.86 14.40 -3.01
C PHE A 54 3.97 15.08 -1.97
N ALA A 55 2.70 15.30 -2.30
CA ALA A 55 1.72 15.97 -1.45
C ALA A 55 0.58 15.03 -1.08
N VAL A 56 0.05 15.20 0.13
CA VAL A 56 -1.12 14.49 0.65
C VAL A 56 -2.27 15.47 0.66
N LEU A 57 -3.28 15.21 -0.17
CA LEU A 57 -4.45 16.08 -0.22
C LEU A 57 -5.35 15.81 1.00
N PRO A 58 -5.91 16.84 1.65
CA PRO A 58 -6.79 16.69 2.82
C PRO A 58 -8.22 16.31 2.41
N HIS A 59 -8.35 15.44 1.42
CA HIS A 59 -9.65 14.97 0.91
C HIS A 59 -9.89 13.52 1.35
N TYR A 60 -11.16 13.19 1.59
CA TYR A 60 -11.58 11.86 1.99
C TYR A 60 -12.02 11.06 0.77
N LEU A 61 -11.73 9.76 0.80
CA LEU A 61 -12.20 8.80 -0.19
C LEU A 61 -13.09 7.79 0.51
N THR A 62 -14.22 7.47 -0.11
CA THR A 62 -15.08 6.39 0.34
C THR A 62 -14.54 5.07 -0.21
N THR A 63 -14.06 4.20 0.68
CA THR A 63 -13.60 2.85 0.33
C THR A 63 -14.59 1.79 0.82
N SER A 64 -14.52 0.60 0.24
CA SER A 64 -15.39 -0.50 0.62
C SER A 64 -14.96 -1.12 1.96
N ALA A 65 -15.90 -1.20 2.90
CA ALA A 65 -15.69 -1.91 4.16
C ALA A 65 -15.78 -3.45 4.05
N ARG A 66 -16.01 -4.00 2.85
CA ARG A 66 -16.32 -5.43 2.65
C ARG A 66 -15.32 -6.38 3.32
N ARG A 67 -14.02 -6.16 3.12
CA ARG A 67 -12.96 -7.01 3.72
C ARG A 67 -12.97 -6.96 5.25
N TYR A 68 -13.31 -5.83 5.84
CA TYR A 68 -13.42 -5.67 7.29
C TYR A 68 -14.61 -6.47 7.84
N HIS A 69 -15.72 -6.52 7.11
CA HIS A 69 -16.87 -7.35 7.46
C HIS A 69 -16.57 -8.85 7.32
N GLU A 70 -15.87 -9.26 6.26
CA GLU A 70 -15.56 -10.66 5.98
C GLU A 70 -14.50 -11.27 6.93
N ASN A 71 -13.49 -10.48 7.32
CA ASN A 71 -12.35 -10.97 8.09
C ASN A 71 -12.33 -10.50 9.56
N GLY A 72 -13.11 -9.48 9.90
CA GLY A 72 -13.08 -8.82 11.20
C GLY A 72 -11.98 -7.77 11.31
N ILE A 73 -12.28 -6.65 11.99
CA ILE A 73 -11.42 -5.46 12.02
C ILE A 73 -10.04 -5.74 12.61
N ILE A 74 -9.99 -6.31 13.81
CA ILE A 74 -8.74 -6.54 14.53
C ILE A 74 -7.87 -7.55 13.78
N ARG A 75 -8.48 -8.67 13.35
CA ARG A 75 -7.78 -9.72 12.61
C ARG A 75 -7.16 -9.18 11.32
N LEU A 76 -7.93 -8.42 10.53
CA LEU A 76 -7.45 -7.86 9.28
C LEU A 76 -6.28 -6.88 9.50
N GLN A 77 -6.37 -6.03 10.54
CA GLN A 77 -5.30 -5.10 10.91
C GLN A 77 -4.01 -5.83 11.31
N VAL A 78 -4.12 -6.90 12.12
CA VAL A 78 -2.97 -7.73 12.50
C VAL A 78 -2.37 -8.42 11.27
N LEU A 79 -3.18 -8.99 10.38
CA LEU A 79 -2.70 -9.66 9.17
C LEU A 79 -1.95 -8.69 8.24
N PHE A 80 -2.47 -7.47 8.04
CA PHE A 80 -1.77 -6.46 7.27
C PHE A 80 -0.46 -6.04 7.95
N ALA A 81 -0.45 -5.85 9.28
CA ALA A 81 0.79 -5.53 10.01
C ALA A 81 1.87 -6.62 9.84
N VAL A 82 1.47 -7.89 9.90
CA VAL A 82 2.37 -9.04 9.65
C VAL A 82 2.91 -8.99 8.22
N ILE A 83 2.06 -8.76 7.22
CA ILE A 83 2.47 -8.65 5.81
C ILE A 83 3.47 -7.50 5.62
N HIS A 84 3.24 -6.33 6.24
CA HIS A 84 4.16 -5.20 6.17
C HIS A 84 5.51 -5.53 6.82
N LEU A 85 5.49 -6.21 7.96
CA LEU A 85 6.71 -6.64 8.66
C LEU A 85 7.51 -7.65 7.83
N MET A 86 6.84 -8.64 7.23
CA MET A 86 7.45 -9.61 6.33
C MET A 86 8.09 -8.91 5.12
N ASN A 87 7.44 -7.89 4.55
CA ASN A 87 7.99 -7.09 3.46
C ASN A 87 9.24 -6.30 3.90
N ILE A 88 9.23 -5.72 5.10
CA ILE A 88 10.41 -5.02 5.68
C ILE A 88 11.59 -5.98 5.87
N PHE A 89 11.34 -7.23 6.25
CA PHE A 89 12.36 -8.28 6.36
C PHE A 89 12.80 -8.87 5.01
N GLY A 90 12.30 -8.36 3.88
CA GLY A 90 12.71 -8.81 2.54
C GLY A 90 12.14 -10.18 2.15
N VAL A 91 11.03 -10.61 2.75
CA VAL A 91 10.34 -11.84 2.32
C VAL A 91 9.90 -11.69 0.86
N PRO A 92 10.16 -12.68 0.00
CA PRO A 92 9.83 -12.57 -1.43
C PRO A 92 8.32 -12.46 -1.67
N GLN A 93 7.94 -11.70 -2.69
CA GLN A 93 6.55 -11.34 -3.04
C GLN A 93 5.61 -12.54 -3.17
N HIS A 94 6.07 -13.66 -3.74
CA HIS A 94 5.24 -14.86 -3.86
C HIS A 94 4.82 -15.44 -2.49
N LYS A 95 5.68 -15.38 -1.47
CA LYS A 95 5.34 -15.84 -0.10
C LYS A 95 4.35 -14.90 0.56
N LEU A 96 4.55 -13.59 0.37
CA LEU A 96 3.62 -12.57 0.86
C LEU A 96 2.24 -12.76 0.24
N PHE A 97 2.15 -12.99 -1.07
CA PHE A 97 0.90 -13.26 -1.76
C PHE A 97 0.23 -14.55 -1.30
N CYS A 98 0.99 -15.64 -1.14
CA CYS A 98 0.46 -16.89 -0.58
C CYS A 98 -0.10 -16.71 0.83
N PHE A 99 0.59 -15.95 1.69
CA PHE A 99 0.11 -15.61 3.03
C PHE A 99 -1.18 -14.77 2.95
N TYR A 100 -1.18 -13.73 2.13
CA TYR A 100 -2.35 -12.88 1.89
C TYR A 100 -3.57 -13.71 1.49
N LYS A 101 -3.45 -14.53 0.44
CA LYS A 101 -4.54 -15.37 -0.08
C LYS A 101 -5.01 -16.44 0.92
N LYS A 102 -4.14 -16.91 1.81
CA LYS A 102 -4.47 -17.92 2.82
C LYS A 102 -5.27 -17.35 3.98
N TYR A 103 -4.97 -16.12 4.42
CA TYR A 103 -5.50 -15.57 5.67
C TYR A 103 -6.52 -14.45 5.50
N ILE A 104 -6.52 -13.78 4.35
CA ILE A 104 -7.43 -12.68 4.00
C ILE A 104 -8.38 -13.18 2.91
N ARG A 105 -9.68 -13.13 3.21
CA ARG A 105 -10.77 -13.40 2.26
C ARG A 105 -11.21 -12.12 1.56
#